data_AF-A0A210QGY3-F1
#
_entry.id   AF-A0A210QGY3-F1
#
_cell.length_a   1.000
_cell.length_b   1.000
_cell.length_c   1.000
_cell.angle_alpha   90.00
_cell.angle_beta   90.00
_cell.angle_gamma   90.00
#
_symmetry.space_group_name_H-M   'P 1'
#
loop_
_entity.id
_entity.type
_entity.pdbx_description
1 polymer ?
#
loop_
_entity_poly.entity_id
_entity_poly.type
_entity_poly.pdbx_seq_one_letter_code
_entity_poly.pdbx_strand_id
1 'polypeptide(L)'
;MVLSEFRFVEIGRVAIFAYGPDKGKLCVIVDIIDQNRALVDGPGTGVNRKQVNYKALQLTQFKLDIGRSMRTGNLLKVWNKEKVQAKWDQTTWAKKIVNKAKRKTLSDFDRFKLMKAKQARNRLITVECGKLKKQAKKAPAKPMRVRKRKS
;
A
#
# COMPACT_ATOMS: atom_id res chain seq x y z
N MET A 1 2.25 -16.96 -5.85
CA MET A 1 2.27 -17.23 -4.40
C MET A 1 2.40 -15.89 -3.68
N VAL A 2 1.32 -15.38 -3.10
CA VAL A 2 1.46 -14.31 -2.09
C VAL A 2 1.47 -15.05 -0.77
N LEU A 3 2.64 -15.20 -0.17
CA LEU A 3 2.73 -15.56 1.24
C LEU A 3 2.04 -14.42 1.98
N SER A 4 0.80 -14.63 2.41
CA SER A 4 0.11 -13.70 3.29
C SER A 4 0.83 -13.76 4.63
N GLU A 5 1.85 -12.93 4.81
CA GLU A 5 2.39 -12.69 6.14
C GLU A 5 1.23 -12.20 7.02
N PHE A 6 0.86 -13.01 8.00
CA PHE A 6 -0.16 -12.65 8.96
C PHE A 6 0.26 -11.37 9.68
N ARG A 7 -0.65 -10.38 9.73
CA ARG A 7 -0.40 -9.13 10.44
C ARG A 7 -0.80 -9.31 11.89
N PHE A 8 0.19 -9.50 12.75
CA PHE A 8 -0.04 -9.65 14.18
C PHE A 8 -0.02 -8.31 14.91
N VAL A 9 -0.78 -8.26 15.99
CA VAL A 9 -0.64 -7.23 17.01
C VAL A 9 0.61 -7.56 17.81
N GLU A 10 1.65 -6.75 17.64
CA GLU A 10 2.93 -6.93 18.31
C GLU A 10 3.60 -5.57 18.50
N ILE A 11 4.56 -5.53 19.42
CA ILE A 11 5.35 -4.33 19.70
C ILE A 11 6.16 -3.97 18.44
N GLY A 12 6.14 -2.69 18.08
CA GLY A 12 6.80 -2.15 16.89
C GLY A 12 5.97 -2.24 15.61
N ARG A 13 4.80 -2.88 15.63
CA ARG A 13 3.91 -2.94 14.46
C ARG A 13 3.37 -1.55 14.12
N VAL A 14 3.49 -1.17 12.85
CA VAL A 14 2.95 0.10 12.34
C VAL A 14 1.49 -0.11 11.95
N ALA A 15 0.62 0.78 12.41
CA ALA A 15 -0.81 0.77 12.13
C ALA A 15 -1.29 2.15 11.64
N ILE A 16 -2.43 2.16 10.96
CA ILE A 16 -3.16 3.38 10.57
C ILE A 16 -4.47 3.47 11.33
N PHE A 17 -4.85 4.66 11.74
CA PHE A 17 -6.18 4.89 12.33
C PHE A 17 -7.27 4.82 11.27
N ALA A 18 -8.22 3.88 11.43
CA ALA A 18 -9.38 3.74 10.55
C ALA A 18 -10.45 4.81 10.79
N TYR A 19 -10.63 5.22 12.05
CA TYR A 19 -11.61 6.21 12.49
C TYR A 19 -11.12 6.99 13.71
N GLY A 20 -11.88 8.01 14.10
CA GLY A 20 -11.56 8.90 15.22
C GLY A 20 -10.82 10.18 14.80
N PRO A 21 -10.32 10.96 15.77
CA PRO A 21 -9.70 12.27 15.52
C PRO A 21 -8.40 12.18 14.72
N ASP A 22 -7.67 11.06 14.84
CA ASP A 22 -6.40 10.82 14.13
C ASP A 22 -6.55 9.98 12.86
N LYS A 23 -7.77 9.89 12.32
CA LYS A 23 -8.08 9.07 11.14
C LYS A 23 -7.10 9.34 9.99
N GLY A 24 -6.54 8.25 9.45
CA GLY A 24 -5.61 8.28 8.33
C GLY A 24 -4.15 8.57 8.71
N LYS A 25 -3.86 8.87 9.98
CA LYS A 25 -2.48 9.02 10.47
C LYS A 25 -1.88 7.65 10.80
N LEU A 26 -0.58 7.52 10.56
CA LEU A 26 0.20 6.35 10.99
C LEU A 26 0.58 6.45 12.45
N CYS A 27 0.79 5.29 13.05
CA CYS A 27 1.21 5.15 14.43
C CYS A 27 1.92 3.80 14.62
N VAL A 28 2.62 3.66 15.74
CA VAL A 28 3.34 2.45 16.12
C VAL A 28 2.77 1.92 17.43
N ILE A 29 2.53 0.62 17.51
CA ILE A 29 2.19 -0.07 18.76
C ILE A 29 3.46 -0.16 19.60
N VAL A 30 3.48 0.53 20.73
CA VAL A 30 4.65 0.61 21.63
C VAL A 30 4.53 -0.39 22.77
N ASP A 31 3.30 -0.62 23.24
CA ASP A 31 3.01 -1.63 24.26
C ASP A 31 1.60 -2.20 24.09
N ILE A 32 1.40 -3.41 24.60
CA ILE A 32 0.11 -4.11 24.65
C ILE A 32 -0.41 -3.96 26.08
N ILE A 33 -1.56 -3.31 26.22
CA ILE A 33 -2.16 -3.07 27.55
C ILE A 33 -3.05 -4.25 27.91
N ASP A 34 -3.95 -4.62 27.02
CA ASP A 34 -4.85 -5.77 27.16
C ASP A 34 -5.26 -6.31 25.78
N GLN A 35 -6.18 -7.27 25.75
CA GLN A 35 -6.68 -7.91 24.53
C GLN A 35 -7.33 -6.93 23.55
N ASN A 36 -7.86 -5.80 24.03
CA ASN A 36 -8.59 -4.84 23.23
C ASN A 36 -7.84 -3.53 22.99
N ARG A 37 -6.81 -3.22 23.81
CA ARG A 37 -6.16 -1.91 23.84
C ARG A 37 -4.65 -2.01 23.77
N ALA A 38 -4.04 -1.10 23.01
CA ALA A 38 -2.60 -0.88 22.94
C ALA A 38 -2.23 0.54 23.33
N LEU A 39 -1.00 0.69 23.80
CA LEU A 39 -0.33 1.97 23.88
C LEU A 39 0.32 2.27 22.52
N VAL A 40 -0.05 3.40 21.94
CA VAL A 40 0.35 3.78 20.58
C VAL A 40 1.03 5.14 20.60
N ASP A 41 1.99 5.33 19.70
CA ASP A 41 2.72 6.58 19.52
C ASP A 41 2.96 6.87 18.02
N GLY A 42 2.87 8.13 17.62
CA GLY A 42 3.07 8.58 16.24
C GLY A 42 4.14 9.67 16.15
N PRO A 43 5.43 9.33 16.34
CA PRO A 43 6.51 10.29 16.56
C PRO A 43 6.79 11.23 15.37
N GLY A 44 6.22 10.98 14.19
CA GLY A 44 6.34 11.85 13.00
C GLY A 44 5.02 12.21 12.33
N THR A 45 3.88 11.81 12.89
CA THR A 45 2.54 11.98 12.28
C THR A 45 1.62 12.91 13.07
N GLY A 46 2.12 13.48 14.17
CA GLY A 46 1.34 14.35 15.05
C GLY A 46 0.27 13.60 15.83
N VAL A 47 0.51 12.32 16.12
CA VAL A 47 -0.30 11.54 17.07
C VAL A 47 0.46 11.44 18.38
N ASN A 48 -0.11 12.03 19.43
CA ASN A 48 0.45 11.95 20.77
C ASN A 48 0.36 10.52 21.31
N ARG A 49 1.31 10.16 22.18
CA ARG A 49 1.30 8.88 22.88
C ARG A 49 0.02 8.73 23.69
N LYS A 50 -0.77 7.69 23.39
CA LYS A 50 -2.04 7.42 24.07
C LYS A 50 -2.48 5.98 23.93
N GLN A 51 -3.45 5.60 24.76
CA GLN A 51 -4.13 4.33 24.67
C GLN A 51 -5.20 4.35 23.57
N VAL A 52 -5.27 3.26 22.79
CA VAL A 52 -6.24 3.10 21.70
C VAL A 52 -6.74 1.67 21.62
N ASN A 53 -7.99 1.49 21.19
CA ASN A 53 -8.56 0.17 20.94
C ASN A 53 -8.09 -0.39 19.59
N TYR A 54 -7.76 -1.68 19.49
CA TYR A 54 -7.37 -2.32 18.23
C TYR A 54 -8.41 -2.18 17.13
N LYS A 55 -9.71 -2.10 17.48
CA LYS A 55 -10.79 -1.86 16.50
C LYS A 55 -10.60 -0.55 15.72
N ALA A 56 -9.95 0.45 16.32
CA ALA A 56 -9.66 1.73 15.67
C ALA A 56 -8.44 1.69 14.74
N LEU A 57 -7.65 0.60 14.80
CA LEU A 57 -6.40 0.44 14.07
C LEU A 57 -6.57 -0.53 12.91
N GLN A 58 -5.87 -0.26 11.82
CA GLN A 58 -5.64 -1.22 10.75
C GLN A 58 -4.14 -1.47 10.65
N LEU A 59 -3.75 -2.73 10.84
CA LEU A 59 -2.34 -3.11 10.82
C LEU A 59 -1.77 -3.02 9.41
N THR A 60 -0.56 -2.48 9.31
CA THR A 60 0.20 -2.45 8.05
C THR A 60 1.17 -3.61 8.01
N GLN A 61 1.83 -3.80 6.87
CA GLN A 61 2.90 -4.80 6.71
C GLN A 61 4.21 -4.39 7.42
N PHE A 62 4.36 -3.13 7.82
CA PHE A 62 5.60 -2.63 8.39
C PHE A 62 5.70 -2.95 9.88
N LYS A 63 6.89 -3.36 10.32
CA LYS A 63 7.26 -3.59 11.71
C LYS A 63 8.60 -2.90 11.95
N LEU A 64 8.68 -2.15 13.04
CA LEU A 64 9.91 -1.61 13.59
C LEU A 64 10.44 -2.58 14.64
N ASP A 65 11.75 -2.74 14.70
CA ASP A 65 12.39 -3.47 15.80
C ASP A 65 12.61 -2.51 16.99
N ILE A 66 11.75 -2.61 18.00
CA ILE A 66 11.79 -1.76 19.19
C ILE A 66 11.55 -2.57 20.47
N GLY A 67 12.17 -2.13 21.56
CA GLY A 67 11.85 -2.62 22.89
C GLY A 67 10.47 -2.15 23.38
N ARG A 68 9.90 -2.92 24.32
CA ARG A 68 8.63 -2.60 24.99
C ARG A 68 8.70 -1.22 25.66
N SER A 69 7.64 -0.41 25.51
CA SER A 69 7.52 0.90 26.18
C SER A 69 8.67 1.89 25.85
N MET A 70 9.29 1.79 24.67
CA MET A 70 10.32 2.74 24.21
C MET A 70 9.80 4.19 24.27
N ARG A 71 10.65 5.17 24.67
CA ARG A 71 10.30 6.60 24.72
C ARG A 71 10.20 7.22 23.32
N THR A 72 9.33 8.23 23.16
CA THR A 72 9.00 8.87 21.87
C THR A 72 10.24 9.40 21.13
N GLY A 73 11.20 10.00 21.83
CA GLY A 73 12.42 10.52 21.21
C GLY A 73 13.28 9.44 20.54
N ASN A 74 13.41 8.27 21.16
CA ASN A 74 14.15 7.14 20.57
C ASN A 74 13.35 6.48 19.44
N LEU A 75 12.02 6.39 19.61
CA LEU A 75 11.14 5.87 18.57
C LEU A 75 11.19 6.73 17.31
N LEU A 76 11.29 8.06 17.45
CA LEU A 76 11.48 8.97 16.32
C LEU A 76 12.78 8.69 15.55
N LYS A 77 13.88 8.42 16.26
CA LYS A 77 15.15 8.05 15.63
C LYS A 77 15.02 6.77 14.81
N VAL A 78 14.36 5.74 15.35
CA VAL A 78 14.11 4.47 14.65
C VAL A 78 13.18 4.69 13.44
N TRP A 79 12.09 5.44 13.62
CA TRP A 79 11.13 5.79 12.57
C TRP A 79 11.82 6.46 11.37
N ASN A 80 12.71 7.42 11.64
CA ASN A 80 13.47 8.14 10.63
C ASN A 80 14.54 7.25 9.99
N LYS A 81 15.26 6.44 10.79
CA LYS A 81 16.28 5.49 10.30
C LYS A 81 15.67 4.50 9.31
N GLU A 82 14.50 3.95 9.62
CA GLU A 82 13.81 3.00 8.74
C GLU A 82 13.01 3.65 7.61
N LYS A 83 12.91 4.98 7.58
CA LYS A 83 12.19 5.77 6.57
C LYS A 83 10.76 5.26 6.36
N VAL A 84 10.05 4.96 7.45
CA VAL A 84 8.71 4.34 7.40
C VAL A 84 7.73 5.18 6.58
N GLN A 85 7.77 6.50 6.71
CA GLN A 85 6.90 7.40 5.97
C GLN A 85 7.10 7.26 4.45
N ALA A 86 8.34 7.27 3.98
CA ALA A 86 8.66 7.12 2.56
C ALA A 86 8.22 5.74 2.04
N LYS A 87 8.45 4.68 2.82
CA LYS A 87 7.98 3.33 2.48
C LYS A 87 6.45 3.27 2.38
N TRP A 88 5.75 3.90 3.32
CA TRP A 88 4.29 3.99 3.30
C TRP A 88 3.78 4.72 2.06
N ASP A 89 4.33 5.88 1.73
CA ASP A 89 3.89 6.70 0.59
C ASP A 89 4.06 5.99 -0.76
N GLN A 90 5.03 5.07 -0.85
CA GLN A 90 5.24 4.23 -2.04
C GLN A 90 4.17 3.13 -2.18
N THR A 91 3.51 2.73 -1.09
CA THR A 91 2.52 1.64 -1.13
C THR A 91 1.32 1.97 -2.01
N THR A 92 0.74 0.93 -2.61
CA THR A 92 -0.50 1.06 -3.38
C THR A 92 -1.66 1.55 -2.50
N TRP A 93 -1.65 1.21 -1.21
CA TRP A 93 -2.65 1.68 -0.25
C TRP A 93 -2.56 3.19 -0.03
N ALA A 94 -1.39 3.73 0.31
CA ALA A 94 -1.21 5.17 0.48
C ALA A 94 -1.58 5.95 -0.81
N LYS A 95 -1.11 5.47 -1.97
CA LYS A 95 -1.47 6.05 -3.27
C LYS A 95 -2.98 6.07 -3.52
N LYS A 96 -3.70 5.01 -3.13
CA LYS A 96 -5.17 4.97 -3.22
C LYS A 96 -5.84 6.00 -2.32
N ILE A 97 -5.35 6.19 -1.09
CA ILE A 97 -5.87 7.20 -0.16
C ILE A 97 -5.69 8.60 -0.76
N VAL A 98 -4.48 8.93 -1.22
CA VAL A 98 -4.17 10.22 -1.84
C VAL A 98 -5.02 10.45 -3.10
N ASN A 99 -5.15 9.43 -3.96
CA ASN A 99 -5.98 9.53 -5.16
C ASN A 99 -7.47 9.75 -4.83
N LYS A 100 -7.97 9.13 -3.76
CA LYS A 100 -9.34 9.34 -3.29
C LYS A 100 -9.53 10.78 -2.78
N ALA A 101 -8.55 11.30 -2.03
CA ALA A 101 -8.57 12.70 -1.57
C ALA A 101 -8.56 13.67 -2.76
N LYS A 102 -7.62 13.52 -3.70
CA LYS A 102 -7.55 14.34 -4.91
C LYS A 102 -8.83 14.30 -5.73
N ARG A 103 -9.46 13.12 -5.88
CA ARG A 103 -10.72 12.99 -6.62
C ARG A 103 -11.89 13.72 -5.96
N LYS A 104 -11.91 13.82 -4.63
CA LYS A 104 -12.94 14.57 -3.91
C LYS A 104 -12.83 16.08 -4.15
N THR A 105 -11.62 16.59 -4.35
CA THR A 105 -11.36 18.03 -4.52
C THR A 105 -11.40 18.49 -5.98
N LEU A 106 -11.61 17.60 -6.96
CA LEU A 106 -11.63 17.98 -8.38
C LEU A 106 -12.83 18.87 -8.71
N SER A 107 -12.55 19.99 -9.38
CA SER A 107 -13.57 20.83 -10.01
C SER A 107 -14.22 20.12 -11.20
N ASP A 108 -15.38 20.60 -11.64
CA ASP A 108 -16.08 20.02 -12.80
C ASP A 108 -15.23 20.07 -14.08
N PHE A 109 -14.56 21.21 -14.31
CA PHE A 109 -13.64 21.38 -15.43
C PHE A 109 -12.48 20.38 -15.39
N ASP A 110 -11.93 20.08 -14.21
CA ASP A 110 -10.87 19.07 -14.08
C ASP A 110 -11.37 17.65 -14.35
N ARG A 111 -12.63 17.35 -14.01
CA ARG A 111 -13.25 16.05 -14.34
C ARG A 111 -13.41 15.91 -15.85
N PHE A 112 -13.81 16.96 -16.55
CA PHE A 112 -13.89 16.97 -18.01
C PHE A 112 -12.53 16.72 -18.67
N LYS A 113 -11.48 17.45 -18.23
CA LYS A 113 -10.10 17.23 -18.71
C LYS A 113 -9.64 15.78 -18.47
N LEU A 114 -9.89 15.24 -17.28
CA LEU A 114 -9.55 13.87 -16.93
C LEU A 114 -10.33 12.84 -17.76
N MET A 115 -11.60 13.11 -18.08
CA MET A 115 -12.41 12.27 -18.96
C MET A 115 -11.83 12.22 -20.38
N LYS A 116 -11.50 13.38 -20.97
CA LYS A 116 -10.91 13.45 -22.31
C LYS A 116 -9.55 12.74 -22.37
N ALA A 117 -8.68 12.96 -21.38
CA ALA A 117 -7.39 12.28 -21.27
C ALA A 117 -7.56 10.75 -21.17
N LYS A 118 -8.54 10.27 -20.38
CA LYS A 118 -8.86 8.84 -20.28
C LYS A 118 -9.37 8.25 -21.60
N GLN A 119 -10.21 8.99 -22.32
CA GLN A 119 -10.74 8.55 -23.61
C GLN A 119 -9.62 8.32 -24.63
N ALA A 120 -8.69 9.28 -24.75
CA ALA A 120 -7.52 9.16 -25.62
C ALA A 120 -6.64 7.96 -25.24
N ARG A 121 -6.33 7.81 -23.95
CA ARG A 121 -5.55 6.67 -23.44
C ARG A 121 -6.22 5.32 -23.73
N ASN A 122 -7.52 5.19 -23.45
CA ASN A 122 -8.25 3.93 -23.61
C ASN A 122 -8.33 3.50 -25.08
N ARG A 123 -8.43 4.47 -26.01
CA ARG A 123 -8.38 4.18 -27.46
C ARG A 123 -7.06 3.52 -27.84
N LEU A 124 -5.93 4.08 -27.41
CA LEU A 124 -4.59 3.51 -27.67
C LEU A 124 -4.43 2.12 -27.04
N ILE A 125 -4.84 1.94 -25.78
CA ILE A 125 -4.78 0.64 -25.10
C ILE A 125 -5.62 -0.40 -25.83
N THR A 126 -6.82 -0.05 -26.30
CA THR A 126 -7.71 -0.99 -27.00
C THR A 126 -7.08 -1.48 -28.31
N VAL A 127 -6.48 -0.57 -29.08
CA VAL A 127 -5.77 -0.90 -30.32
C VAL A 127 -4.61 -1.86 -30.03
N GLU A 128 -3.76 -1.53 -29.04
CA GLU A 128 -2.56 -2.32 -28.75
C GLU A 128 -2.90 -3.68 -28.12
N CYS A 129 -3.83 -3.72 -27.16
CA CYS A 129 -4.35 -4.98 -26.62
C CYS A 129 -4.99 -5.85 -27.71
N GLY A 130 -5.64 -5.25 -28.72
CA GLY A 130 -6.16 -5.96 -29.87
C GLY A 130 -5.08 -6.67 -30.67
N LYS A 131 -3.93 -6.01 -30.91
CA LYS A 131 -2.77 -6.61 -31.59
C LYS A 131 -2.15 -7.74 -30.77
N LEU A 132 -1.91 -7.51 -29.48
CA LEU A 132 -1.33 -8.51 -28.57
C LEU A 132 -2.22 -9.76 -28.47
N LYS A 133 -3.55 -9.59 -28.39
CA LYS A 133 -4.49 -10.72 -28.40
C LYS A 133 -4.45 -11.51 -29.71
N LYS A 134 -4.34 -10.84 -30.86
CA LYS A 134 -4.19 -11.51 -32.17
C LYS A 134 -2.88 -12.28 -32.26
N GLN A 135 -1.78 -11.72 -31.76
CA GLN A 135 -0.48 -12.38 -31.70
C GLN A 135 -0.51 -13.61 -30.78
N ALA A 136 -1.08 -13.49 -29.57
CA ALA A 136 -1.22 -14.61 -28.63
C ALA A 136 -2.11 -15.75 -29.15
N LYS A 137 -3.09 -15.44 -30.01
CA LYS A 137 -3.95 -16.46 -30.67
C LYS A 137 -3.28 -17.16 -31.84
N LYS A 138 -2.24 -16.59 -32.46
CA LYS A 138 -1.43 -17.33 -33.45
C LYS A 138 -0.65 -18.40 -32.68
N ALA A 139 -1.00 -19.67 -32.89
CA ALA A 139 -0.27 -20.80 -32.30
C ALA A 139 1.24 -20.68 -32.63
N PRO A 140 2.15 -21.12 -31.74
CA PRO A 140 3.56 -21.22 -32.09
C PRO A 140 3.71 -22.09 -33.33
N ALA A 141 4.58 -21.69 -34.26
CA ALA A 141 4.81 -22.44 -35.48
C ALA A 141 5.11 -23.91 -35.15
N LYS A 142 4.36 -24.85 -35.75
CA LYS A 142 4.63 -26.29 -35.57
C LYS A 142 6.09 -26.53 -35.97
N PRO A 143 6.88 -27.25 -35.16
CA PRO A 143 8.28 -27.50 -35.48
C PRO A 143 8.38 -28.14 -36.86
N MET A 144 9.27 -27.60 -37.69
CA MET A 144 9.47 -28.08 -39.06
C MET A 144 9.85 -29.56 -39.01
N ARG A 145 9.02 -30.44 -39.60
CA ARG A 145 9.24 -31.88 -39.58
C ARG A 145 10.46 -32.19 -40.47
N VAL A 146 11.64 -32.31 -39.87
CA VAL A 146 12.86 -32.69 -40.60
C VAL A 146 12.68 -34.12 -41.09
N ARG A 147 12.56 -34.31 -42.42
CA ARG A 147 12.47 -35.63 -43.04
C ARG A 147 13.86 -36.27 -42.95
N LYS A 148 14.07 -37.20 -42.01
CA LYS A 148 15.33 -37.97 -41.92
C LYS A 148 15.54 -38.68 -43.26
N ARG A 149 16.64 -38.34 -43.96
CA ARG A 149 17.10 -39.10 -45.13
C ARG A 149 17.45 -40.51 -44.66
N LYS A 150 16.83 -41.54 -45.25
CA LYS A 150 17.20 -42.93 -45.01
C LYS A 150 18.58 -43.16 -45.63
N SER A 151 19.48 -43.73 -44.83
CA SER A 151 20.79 -44.23 -45.20
C SER A 151 20.69 -45.39 -46.19
#